data_AF-A0A838FJ63-F1
#
_entry.id   AF-A0A838FJ63-F1
#
_cell.length_a   1.000
_cell.length_b   1.000
_cell.length_c   1.000
_cell.angle_alpha   90.00
_cell.angle_beta   90.00
_cell.angle_gamma   90.00
#
_symmetry.space_group_name_H-M   'P 1'
#
loop_
_entity.id
_entity.type
_entity.pdbx_description
1 polymer ?
#
loop_
_entity_poly.entity_id
_entity_poly.type
_entity_poly.pdbx_seq_one_letter_code
_entity_poly.pdbx_strand_id
1 'polypeptide(L)'
;MHPTGQLTLGAQAPATASARLVLGPLRDLERALAEEITAHKGADPLAPIAILIGGTLLRPYLQRRLATLTGGHINLHFLTPAELALRLGEPAMIAARRKPLPPLATRVLVGEVAREARGYFAPVAHTPGFADSLHRLFRELAQAGLDPAAFRAAAPAAGGNRRKHADLVDLY
;
A
#
# COMPACT_ATOMS: atom_id res chain seq x y z
N MET A 1 -17.47 -6.15 -44.37
CA MET A 1 -16.28 -6.48 -43.55
C MET A 1 -15.97 -5.29 -42.67
N HIS A 2 -15.82 -5.56 -41.37
CA HIS A 2 -15.44 -4.68 -40.24
C HIS A 2 -16.50 -3.71 -39.67
N PRO A 3 -17.17 -4.10 -38.56
CA PRO A 3 -17.77 -3.17 -37.62
C PRO A 3 -16.72 -2.72 -36.58
N THR A 4 -16.57 -1.40 -36.44
CA THR A 4 -15.75 -0.77 -35.39
C THR A 4 -16.50 -0.81 -34.07
N GLY A 5 -16.16 -1.76 -33.20
CA GLY A 5 -16.69 -1.84 -31.85
C GLY A 5 -16.14 -0.71 -30.98
N GLN A 6 -17.00 0.23 -30.62
CA GLN A 6 -16.74 1.18 -29.54
C GLN A 6 -16.92 0.44 -28.21
N LEU A 7 -15.80 0.10 -27.57
CA LEU A 7 -15.76 -0.31 -26.17
C LEU A 7 -15.86 0.94 -25.31
N THR A 8 -17.09 1.38 -25.04
CA THR A 8 -17.38 2.35 -23.99
C THR A 8 -17.14 1.65 -22.66
N LEU A 9 -15.94 1.81 -22.09
CA LEU A 9 -15.65 1.41 -20.72
C LEU A 9 -16.44 2.38 -19.81
N GLY A 10 -17.71 2.05 -19.59
CA GLY A 10 -18.54 2.73 -18.62
C GLY A 10 -17.87 2.63 -17.26
N ALA A 11 -17.34 3.75 -16.76
CA ALA A 11 -17.03 3.91 -15.36
C ALA A 11 -18.36 3.82 -14.59
N GLN A 12 -18.76 2.60 -14.25
CA GLN A 12 -19.87 2.37 -13.34
C GLN A 12 -19.45 2.96 -12.00
N ALA A 13 -20.14 4.00 -11.54
CA ALA A 13 -20.02 4.49 -10.17
C ALA A 13 -20.20 3.29 -9.21
N PRO A 14 -19.32 3.10 -8.21
CA PRO A 14 -19.49 2.00 -7.28
C PRO A 14 -20.84 2.16 -6.59
N ALA A 15 -21.68 1.14 -6.71
CA ALA A 15 -22.90 1.02 -5.91
C ALA A 15 -22.53 1.33 -4.46
N THR A 16 -23.32 2.19 -3.79
CA THR A 16 -23.10 2.61 -2.41
C THR A 16 -22.92 1.38 -1.54
N ALA A 17 -21.66 1.02 -1.27
CA ALA A 17 -21.32 -0.13 -0.45
C ALA A 17 -21.76 0.19 0.97
N SER A 18 -22.77 -0.53 1.47
CA SER A 18 -23.16 -0.47 2.87
C SER A 18 -21.98 -0.97 3.71
N ALA A 19 -21.29 -0.07 4.40
CA ALA A 19 -20.21 -0.42 5.31
C ALA A 19 -20.76 -0.74 6.69
N ARG A 20 -20.39 -1.91 7.25
CA ARG A 20 -20.71 -2.30 8.62
C ARG A 20 -19.45 -2.24 9.47
N LEU A 21 -19.48 -1.45 10.55
CA LEU A 21 -18.40 -1.41 11.53
C LEU A 21 -18.73 -2.31 12.72
N VAL A 22 -17.85 -3.25 13.03
CA VAL A 22 -17.96 -4.13 14.20
C VAL A 22 -16.77 -3.85 15.11
N LEU A 23 -17.05 -3.55 16.38
CA LEU A 23 -16.05 -3.25 17.40
C LEU A 23 -16.25 -4.22 18.57
N GLY A 24 -15.15 -4.61 19.21
CA GLY A 24 -15.20 -5.48 20.37
C GLY A 24 -13.92 -6.27 20.57
N PRO A 25 -13.92 -7.16 21.58
CA PRO A 25 -12.85 -8.12 21.79
C PRO A 25 -12.62 -9.00 20.55
N LEU A 26 -11.37 -9.46 20.36
CA LEU A 26 -10.98 -10.27 19.20
C LEU A 26 -11.92 -11.47 18.95
N ARG A 27 -12.35 -12.16 20.01
CA ARG A 27 -13.23 -13.35 19.88
C ARG A 27 -14.60 -13.01 19.28
N ASP A 28 -15.12 -11.82 19.55
CA ASP A 28 -16.41 -11.36 19.05
C ASP A 28 -16.28 -10.90 17.59
N LEU A 29 -15.15 -10.25 17.26
CA LEU A 29 -14.82 -9.89 15.88
C LEU A 29 -14.65 -11.14 14.99
N GLU A 30 -13.98 -12.18 15.48
CA GLU A 30 -13.84 -13.46 14.77
C GLU A 30 -15.19 -14.14 14.52
N ARG A 31 -16.08 -14.11 15.51
CA ARG A 31 -17.42 -14.68 15.38
C ARG A 31 -18.24 -13.90 14.36
N ALA A 32 -18.25 -12.57 14.47
CA ALA A 32 -18.94 -11.72 13.51
C ALA A 32 -18.41 -11.91 12.08
N LEU A 33 -17.09 -12.05 11.91
CA LEU A 33 -16.50 -12.35 10.60
C LEU A 33 -16.92 -13.73 10.07
N ALA A 34 -16.96 -14.75 10.93
CA ALA A 34 -17.40 -16.09 10.54
C ALA A 34 -18.88 -16.12 10.13
N GLU A 35 -19.75 -15.41 10.86
CA GLU A 35 -21.17 -15.25 10.52
C GLU A 35 -21.35 -14.57 9.16
N GLU A 36 -20.60 -13.50 8.89
CA GLU A 36 -20.64 -12.79 7.60
C GLU A 36 -20.14 -13.69 6.45
N ILE A 37 -19.07 -14.46 6.65
CA ILE A 37 -18.57 -15.41 5.65
C ILE A 37 -19.63 -16.47 5.34
N THR A 38 -20.25 -17.05 6.35
CA THR A 38 -21.30 -18.08 6.18
C THR A 38 -22.51 -17.51 5.45
N ALA A 39 -22.94 -16.29 5.80
CA ALA A 39 -24.05 -15.61 5.13
C ALA A 39 -23.74 -15.37 3.64
N HIS A 40 -22.54 -14.88 3.32
CA HIS A 40 -22.13 -14.61 1.94
C HIS A 40 -21.98 -15.89 1.11
N LYS A 41 -21.54 -16.99 1.74
CA LYS A 41 -21.39 -18.31 1.08
C LYS A 41 -22.66 -19.17 1.07
N GLY A 42 -23.77 -18.69 1.65
CA GLY A 42 -25.00 -19.46 1.74
C GLY A 42 -25.59 -19.85 0.38
N ALA A 43 -25.51 -18.95 -0.60
CA ALA A 43 -25.99 -19.21 -1.97
C ALA A 43 -24.96 -19.93 -2.85
N ASP A 44 -23.67 -19.67 -2.63
CA ASP A 44 -22.56 -20.30 -3.34
C ASP A 44 -21.40 -20.59 -2.35
N PRO A 45 -21.20 -21.86 -1.96
CA PRO A 45 -20.10 -22.26 -1.09
C PRO A 45 -18.72 -21.88 -1.65
N LEU A 46 -18.59 -21.77 -2.97
CA LEU A 46 -17.35 -21.46 -3.68
C LEU A 46 -17.17 -19.96 -3.93
N ALA A 47 -18.11 -19.10 -3.56
CA ALA A 47 -18.01 -17.66 -3.80
C ALA A 47 -16.69 -17.10 -3.19
N PRO A 48 -15.88 -16.34 -3.97
CA PRO A 48 -14.61 -15.80 -3.49
C PRO A 48 -14.84 -14.68 -2.48
N ILE A 49 -14.12 -14.71 -1.36
CA ILE A 49 -14.14 -13.62 -0.38
C ILE A 49 -12.71 -13.13 -0.15
N ALA A 50 -12.49 -11.83 -0.31
CA ALA A 50 -11.23 -11.18 0.06
C ALA A 50 -11.30 -10.67 1.51
N ILE A 51 -10.31 -11.03 2.32
CA ILE A 51 -10.21 -10.63 3.73
C ILE A 51 -8.93 -9.82 3.89
N LEU A 52 -9.07 -8.52 4.16
CA LEU A 52 -7.93 -7.63 4.41
C LEU A 52 -7.44 -7.79 5.86
N ILE A 53 -6.14 -8.06 6.04
CA ILE A 53 -5.52 -8.27 7.35
C ILE A 53 -4.35 -7.31 7.57
N GLY A 54 -4.17 -6.87 8.82
CA GLY A 54 -3.12 -5.92 9.19
C GLY A 54 -1.70 -6.49 9.26
N GLY A 55 -1.53 -7.82 9.21
CA GLY A 55 -0.22 -8.45 9.32
C GLY A 55 -0.21 -9.89 8.81
N THR A 56 0.93 -10.31 8.26
CA THR A 56 1.09 -11.63 7.63
C THR A 56 0.92 -12.79 8.62
N LEU A 57 1.30 -12.59 9.88
CA LEU A 57 1.15 -13.60 10.94
C LEU A 57 -0.32 -13.88 11.31
N LEU A 58 -1.25 -12.96 11.02
CA LEU A 58 -2.68 -13.18 11.25
C LEU A 58 -3.28 -14.20 10.28
N ARG A 59 -2.70 -14.37 9.08
CA ARG A 59 -3.22 -15.29 8.05
C ARG A 59 -3.36 -16.73 8.55
N PRO A 60 -2.30 -17.42 9.03
CA PRO A 60 -2.43 -18.80 9.48
C PRO A 60 -3.28 -18.94 10.74
N TYR A 61 -3.34 -17.91 11.58
CA TYR A 61 -4.21 -17.88 12.75
C TYR A 61 -5.69 -17.83 12.34
N LEU A 62 -6.08 -16.83 11.55
CA LEU A 62 -7.45 -16.63 11.09
C LEU A 62 -7.94 -17.79 10.21
N GLN A 63 -7.07 -18.36 9.36
CA GLN A 63 -7.40 -19.57 8.60
C GLN A 63 -7.83 -20.72 9.52
N ARG A 64 -7.01 -21.08 10.51
CA ARG A 64 -7.38 -22.16 11.44
C ARG A 64 -8.64 -21.80 12.24
N ARG A 65 -8.72 -20.57 12.72
CA ARG A 65 -9.83 -20.11 13.54
C ARG A 65 -11.15 -20.11 12.79
N LEU A 66 -11.19 -19.56 11.58
CA LEU A 66 -12.38 -19.54 10.74
C LEU A 66 -12.76 -20.95 10.30
N ALA A 67 -11.81 -21.84 10.01
CA ALA A 67 -12.13 -23.24 9.71
C ALA A 67 -12.86 -23.91 10.87
N THR A 68 -12.46 -23.67 12.12
CA THR A 68 -13.18 -24.16 13.30
C THR A 68 -14.57 -23.52 13.45
N LEU A 69 -14.69 -22.20 13.21
CA LEU A 69 -15.95 -21.47 13.42
C LEU A 69 -17.00 -21.73 12.33
N THR A 70 -16.57 -21.96 11.08
CA THR A 70 -17.47 -22.18 9.94
C THR A 70 -17.65 -23.66 9.58
N GLY A 71 -16.96 -24.57 10.28
CA GLY A 71 -16.95 -26.01 9.93
C GLY A 71 -16.13 -26.33 8.67
N GLY A 72 -15.28 -25.40 8.23
CA GLY A 72 -14.51 -25.47 6.99
C GLY A 72 -14.82 -24.29 6.06
N HIS A 73 -13.86 -23.94 5.20
CA HIS A 73 -14.06 -22.90 4.19
C HIS A 73 -13.14 -23.12 2.99
N ILE A 74 -13.55 -22.57 1.86
CA ILE A 74 -12.79 -22.56 0.61
C ILE A 74 -12.91 -21.18 -0.03
N ASN A 75 -11.96 -20.84 -0.90
CA ASN A 75 -11.95 -19.58 -1.65
C ASN A 75 -11.96 -18.31 -0.77
N LEU A 76 -11.29 -18.37 0.39
CA LEU A 76 -10.98 -17.20 1.22
C LEU A 76 -9.58 -16.68 0.87
N HIS A 77 -9.51 -15.45 0.37
CA HIS A 77 -8.27 -14.78 0.03
C HIS A 77 -7.89 -13.77 1.11
N PHE A 78 -7.02 -14.19 2.01
CA PHE A 78 -6.42 -13.27 2.99
C PHE A 78 -5.40 -12.39 2.28
N LEU A 79 -5.50 -11.07 2.39
CA LEU A 79 -4.61 -10.11 1.74
C LEU A 79 -4.15 -9.06 2.75
N THR A 80 -2.91 -8.63 2.63
CA THR A 80 -2.43 -7.40 3.26
C THR A 80 -2.74 -6.20 2.37
N PRO A 81 -2.73 -4.95 2.91
CA PRO A 81 -2.87 -3.76 2.08
C PRO A 81 -1.87 -3.68 0.92
N ALA A 82 -0.63 -4.14 1.15
CA ALA A 82 0.39 -4.19 0.12
C ALA A 82 0.06 -5.21 -1.00
N GLU A 83 -0.39 -6.43 -0.63
CA GLU A 83 -0.82 -7.43 -1.61
C GLU A 83 -2.06 -6.97 -2.39
N LEU A 84 -3.01 -6.30 -1.73
CA LEU A 84 -4.18 -5.73 -2.40
C LEU A 84 -3.77 -4.63 -3.37
N ALA A 85 -2.90 -3.70 -2.95
CA ALA A 85 -2.39 -2.64 -3.81
C ALA A 85 -1.67 -3.20 -5.05
N LEU A 86 -0.87 -4.25 -4.88
CA LEU A 86 -0.22 -4.94 -6.00
C LEU A 86 -1.24 -5.51 -6.98
N ARG A 87 -2.26 -6.24 -6.49
CA ARG A 87 -3.31 -6.83 -7.34
C ARG A 87 -4.09 -5.77 -8.12
N LEU A 88 -4.37 -4.62 -7.50
CA LEU A 88 -5.08 -3.51 -8.14
C LEU A 88 -4.20 -2.74 -9.12
N GLY A 89 -2.90 -2.59 -8.83
CA GLY A 89 -1.95 -1.80 -9.62
C GLY A 89 -1.27 -2.55 -10.76
N GLU A 90 -1.17 -3.88 -10.68
CA GLU A 90 -0.47 -4.73 -11.65
C GLU A 90 -0.93 -4.51 -13.10
N PRO A 91 -2.25 -4.44 -13.42
CA PRO A 91 -2.68 -4.19 -14.79
C PRO A 91 -2.16 -2.87 -15.37
N ALA A 92 -2.17 -1.79 -14.57
CA ALA A 92 -1.68 -0.49 -14.98
C ALA A 92 -0.15 -0.49 -15.16
N MET A 93 0.59 -1.20 -14.30
CA MET A 93 2.04 -1.35 -14.46
C MET A 93 2.41 -2.11 -15.74
N ILE A 94 1.70 -3.21 -16.04
CA ILE A 94 1.91 -4.00 -17.26
C ILE A 94 1.62 -3.15 -18.50
N ALA A 95 0.49 -2.42 -18.52
CA ALA A 95 0.14 -1.52 -19.62
C ALA A 95 1.20 -0.44 -19.86
N ALA A 96 1.78 0.10 -18.78
CA ALA A 96 2.87 1.07 -18.84
C ALA A 96 4.25 0.45 -19.12
N ARG A 97 4.36 -0.87 -19.32
CA ARG A 97 5.61 -1.64 -19.45
C ARG A 97 6.60 -1.38 -18.31
N ARG A 98 6.09 -1.11 -17.11
CA ARG A 98 6.89 -0.88 -15.91
C ARG A 98 7.06 -2.19 -15.16
N LYS A 99 8.20 -2.33 -14.48
CA LYS A 99 8.48 -3.45 -13.57
C LYS A 99 8.60 -2.91 -12.14
N PRO A 100 8.16 -3.67 -11.13
CA PRO A 100 8.43 -3.31 -9.75
C PRO A 100 9.94 -3.24 -9.53
N LEU A 101 10.36 -2.28 -8.70
CA LEU A 101 11.74 -2.23 -8.24
C LEU A 101 12.07 -3.48 -7.41
N PRO A 102 13.27 -4.06 -7.56
CA PRO A 102 13.70 -5.16 -6.70
C PRO A 102 13.67 -4.76 -5.22
N PRO A 103 13.48 -5.74 -4.30
CA PRO A 103 13.66 -5.49 -2.88
C PRO A 103 15.00 -4.79 -2.62
N LEU A 104 15.00 -3.80 -1.73
CA LEU A 104 16.16 -2.98 -1.37
C LEU A 104 16.71 -2.04 -2.46
N ALA A 105 16.23 -2.08 -3.70
CA ALA A 105 16.71 -1.19 -4.75
C ALA A 105 16.54 0.29 -4.38
N THR A 106 15.42 0.65 -3.74
CA THR A 106 15.20 2.01 -3.22
C THR A 106 16.26 2.43 -2.22
N ARG A 107 16.71 1.53 -1.34
CA ARG A 107 17.76 1.84 -0.35
C ARG A 107 19.09 2.11 -1.03
N VAL A 108 19.42 1.35 -2.08
CA VAL A 108 20.62 1.59 -2.89
C VAL A 108 20.54 2.93 -3.62
N LEU A 109 19.42 3.22 -4.28
CA LEU A 109 19.21 4.49 -4.98
C LEU A 109 19.32 5.70 -4.04
N VAL A 110 18.73 5.62 -2.85
CA VAL A 110 18.87 6.67 -1.84
C VAL A 110 20.30 6.81 -1.33
N GLY A 111 21.05 5.71 -1.25
CA GLY A 111 22.48 5.75 -0.96
C GLY A 111 23.27 6.55 -2.00
N GLU A 112 22.98 6.39 -3.29
CA GLU A 112 23.61 7.17 -4.35
C GLU A 112 23.20 8.65 -4.28
N VAL A 113 21.91 8.94 -4.09
CA VAL A 113 21.41 10.31 -3.88
C VAL A 113 22.10 10.99 -2.68
N ALA A 114 22.31 10.25 -1.59
CA ALA A 114 23.01 10.74 -0.41
C ALA A 114 24.46 11.12 -0.72
N ARG A 115 25.16 10.31 -1.53
CA ARG A 115 26.57 10.55 -1.92
C ARG A 115 26.72 11.75 -2.85
N GLU A 116 25.69 12.06 -3.62
CA GLU A 116 25.65 13.23 -4.50
C GLU A 116 25.26 14.53 -3.78
N ALA A 117 24.93 14.45 -2.49
CA ALA A 117 24.46 15.60 -1.73
C ALA A 117 25.52 16.72 -1.65
N ARG A 118 25.05 17.94 -1.93
CA ARG A 118 25.87 19.17 -1.90
C ARG A 118 25.37 20.11 -0.80
N GLY A 119 26.05 21.25 -0.65
CA GLY A 119 25.62 22.31 0.26
C GLY A 119 25.64 21.86 1.72
N TYR A 120 24.53 22.06 2.42
CA TYR A 120 24.34 21.80 3.85
C TYR A 120 24.66 20.34 4.22
N PHE A 121 24.34 19.38 3.34
CA PHE A 121 24.54 17.95 3.60
C PHE A 121 25.87 17.39 3.10
N ALA A 122 26.69 18.19 2.40
CA ALA A 122 27.99 17.74 1.89
C ALA A 122 28.90 17.11 2.97
N PRO A 123 28.99 17.62 4.22
CA PRO A 123 29.83 17.00 5.25
C PRO A 123 29.40 15.60 5.69
N VAL A 124 28.16 15.20 5.42
CA VAL A 124 27.58 13.91 5.84
C VAL A 124 27.22 12.98 4.68
N ALA A 125 27.47 13.40 3.43
CA ALA A 125 27.08 12.70 2.20
C ALA A 125 27.53 11.23 2.14
N HIS A 126 28.71 10.91 2.68
CA HIS A 126 29.28 9.56 2.68
C HIS A 126 29.02 8.78 3.97
N THR A 127 28.26 9.33 4.92
CA THR A 127 27.99 8.64 6.18
C THR A 127 26.83 7.65 6.03
N PRO A 128 26.94 6.40 6.50
CA PRO A 128 25.85 5.42 6.41
C PRO A 128 24.54 5.91 7.04
N GLY A 129 24.64 6.63 8.18
CA GLY A 129 23.48 7.16 8.89
C GLY A 129 22.71 8.23 8.11
N PHE A 130 23.36 8.97 7.21
CA PHE A 130 22.68 9.97 6.38
C PHE A 130 21.79 9.31 5.32
N ALA A 131 22.31 8.30 4.60
CA ALA A 131 21.53 7.53 3.64
C ALA A 131 20.32 6.83 4.29
N ASP A 132 20.50 6.24 5.48
CA ASP A 132 19.41 5.62 6.24
C ASP A 132 18.36 6.65 6.68
N SER A 133 18.79 7.86 7.07
CA SER A 133 17.89 8.96 7.45
C SER A 133 17.08 9.48 6.24
N LEU A 134 17.73 9.67 5.09
CA LEU A 134 17.03 10.05 3.85
C LEU A 134 16.04 8.97 3.42
N HIS A 135 16.43 7.70 3.47
CA HIS A 135 15.56 6.60 3.08
C HIS A 135 14.31 6.53 3.97
N ARG A 136 14.48 6.74 5.28
CA ARG A 136 13.34 6.85 6.21
C ARG A 136 12.44 8.04 5.87
N LEU A 137 13.03 9.22 5.64
CA LEU A 137 12.27 10.43 5.31
C LEU A 137 11.46 10.27 4.03
N PHE A 138 12.08 9.78 2.94
CA PHE A 138 11.38 9.63 1.66
C PHE A 138 10.21 8.64 1.76
N ARG A 139 10.37 7.60 2.58
CA ARG A 139 9.27 6.68 2.89
C ARG A 139 8.15 7.37 3.67
N GLU A 140 8.47 8.20 4.65
CA GLU A 140 7.48 8.97 5.42
C GLU A 140 6.72 9.97 4.53
N LEU A 141 7.42 10.68 3.64
CA LEU A 141 6.80 11.57 2.64
C LEU A 141 5.86 10.82 1.71
N ALA A 142 6.32 9.68 1.17
CA ALA A 142 5.49 8.84 0.29
C ALA A 142 4.25 8.28 1.03
N GLN A 143 4.38 7.88 2.30
CA GLN A 143 3.26 7.43 3.13
C GLN A 143 2.26 8.56 3.44
N ALA A 144 2.74 9.80 3.52
CA ALA A 144 1.90 10.99 3.67
C ALA A 144 1.25 11.43 2.33
N GLY A 145 1.56 10.77 1.21
CA GLY A 145 1.06 11.15 -0.11
C GLY A 145 1.69 12.43 -0.67
N LEU A 146 2.85 12.84 -0.15
CA LEU A 146 3.60 13.98 -0.67
C LEU A 146 4.51 13.51 -1.80
N ASP A 147 4.28 14.00 -3.00
CA ASP A 147 5.21 13.85 -4.12
C ASP A 147 6.28 14.97 -4.08
N PRO A 148 7.32 14.92 -4.93
CA PRO A 148 8.37 15.94 -4.95
C PRO A 148 7.87 17.37 -5.19
N ALA A 149 6.82 17.54 -6.00
CA ALA A 149 6.26 18.86 -6.29
C ALA A 149 5.49 19.42 -5.08
N ALA A 150 4.67 18.59 -4.43
CA ALA A 150 3.95 18.92 -3.21
C ALA A 150 4.92 19.22 -2.05
N PHE A 151 6.00 18.44 -1.93
CA PHE A 151 7.02 18.69 -0.92
C PHE A 151 7.76 20.01 -1.17
N ARG A 152 8.16 20.28 -2.42
CA ARG A 152 8.79 21.56 -2.83
C ARG A 152 7.91 22.76 -2.52
N ALA A 153 6.60 22.65 -2.72
CA ALA A 153 5.64 23.71 -2.39
C ALA A 153 5.46 23.91 -0.88
N ALA A 154 5.52 22.84 -0.09
CA ALA A 154 5.30 22.87 1.36
C ALA A 154 6.57 23.24 2.18
N ALA A 155 7.76 22.90 1.69
CA ALA A 155 9.02 23.08 2.40
C ALA A 155 9.33 24.53 2.87
N PRO A 156 8.95 25.60 2.14
CA PRO A 156 9.13 26.98 2.61
C PRO A 156 8.27 27.34 3.83
N ALA A 157 7.11 26.70 3.98
CA ALA A 157 6.19 26.91 5.09
C ALA A 157 6.57 26.10 6.34
N ALA A 158 7.44 25.09 6.19
CA ALA A 158 8.02 24.38 7.32
C ALA A 158 8.96 25.32 8.08
N GLY A 159 8.68 25.56 9.36
CA GLY A 159 9.57 26.33 10.23
C GLY A 159 10.95 25.68 10.35
N GLY A 160 12.01 26.47 10.54
CA GLY A 160 13.37 25.97 10.72
C GLY A 160 14.39 26.57 9.75
N ASN A 161 15.44 25.80 9.45
CA ASN A 161 16.57 26.26 8.63
C ASN A 161 16.21 26.19 7.14
N ARG A 162 15.95 27.36 6.53
CA ARG A 162 15.62 27.49 5.10
C ARG A 162 16.64 26.86 4.16
N ARG A 163 17.94 26.95 4.48
CA ARG A 163 19.01 26.34 3.65
C ARG A 163 18.93 24.82 3.69
N LYS A 164 18.68 24.25 4.87
CA LYS A 164 18.44 22.81 5.02
C LYS A 164 17.23 22.36 4.21
N HIS A 165 16.14 23.14 4.21
CA HIS A 165 14.92 22.79 3.46
C HIS A 165 15.14 22.86 1.95
N ALA A 166 15.82 23.89 1.45
CA ALA A 166 16.17 24.00 0.05
C ALA A 166 17.03 22.82 -0.42
N ASP A 167 18.12 22.52 0.30
CA ASP A 167 19.02 21.43 -0.06
C ASP A 167 18.34 20.05 0.08
N LEU A 168 17.33 19.91 0.95
CA LEU A 168 16.55 18.67 1.10
C LEU A 168 15.54 18.48 -0.03
N VAL A 169 14.94 19.56 -0.52
CA VAL A 169 14.01 19.56 -1.66
C VAL A 169 14.71 19.18 -2.96
N ASP A 170 16.00 19.48 -3.09
CA ASP A 170 16.78 19.08 -4.27
C ASP A 170 17.24 17.61 -4.22
N LEU A 171 17.15 16.96 -3.05
CA LEU A 171 17.45 15.54 -2.88
C LEU A 171 16.21 14.63 -3.05
N TYR A 172 15.00 15.18 -3.03
CA TYR A 172 13.73 14.43 -3.09
C TYR A 172 13.05 14.56 -4.45
#